data_AF-A0A850SIR9-F1
#
_entry.id   AF-A0A850SIR9-F1
#
_cell.length_a   1.000
_cell.length_b   1.000
_cell.length_c   1.000
_cell.angle_alpha   90.00
_cell.angle_beta   90.00
_cell.angle_gamma   90.00
#
_symmetry.space_group_name_H-M   'P 1'
#
loop_
_entity.id
_entity.type
_entity.pdbx_description
1 polymer ?
#
loop_
_entity_poly.entity_id
_entity_poly.type
_entity_poly.pdbx_seq_one_letter_code
_entity_poly.pdbx_strand_id
1 'polypeptide(L)' 'MTKQQLLQEIRRILQKEPDRMYSREEILNLLGEKGDDPEIESLLAELEVSSSLKESRSDVYATCRGGTVYYKWNR' A
#
# COMPACT_ATOMS: atom_id res chain seq x y z
N MET A 1 4.30 15.78 -1.58
CA MET A 1 4.81 15.02 -2.75
C MET A 1 3.71 14.97 -3.80
N THR A 2 3.97 14.60 -5.05
CA THR A 2 2.86 14.30 -5.99
C THR A 2 2.32 12.89 -5.75
N LYS A 3 1.06 12.63 -6.12
CA LYS A 3 0.46 11.28 -6.11
C LYS A 3 1.37 10.20 -6.69
N GLN A 4 2.03 10.50 -7.81
CA GLN A 4 2.92 9.55 -8.48
C GLN A 4 4.20 9.29 -7.68
N GLN A 5 4.75 10.30 -6.99
CA GLN A 5 5.89 10.12 -6.10
C GLN A 5 5.52 9.28 -4.87
N LEU A 6 4.35 9.53 -4.27
CA LEU A 6 3.83 8.75 -3.14
C LEU A 6 3.66 7.27 -3.51
N LEU A 7 3.04 6.99 -4.66
CA LEU A 7 2.89 5.61 -5.14
C LEU A 7 4.25 4.92 -5.33
N GLN A 8 5.25 5.62 -5.84
CA GLN A 8 6.60 5.06 -6.00
C GLN A 8 7.27 4.80 -4.65
N GLU A 9 7.12 5.67 -3.66
CA GLU A 9 7.64 5.45 -2.31
C GLU A 9 6.94 4.27 -1.61
N ILE A 10 5.60 4.17 -1.70
CA ILE A 10 4.85 3.02 -1.17
C ILE A 10 5.37 1.72 -1.81
N ARG A 11 5.56 1.70 -3.14
CA ARG A 11 6.11 0.53 -3.83
C ARG A 11 7.52 0.20 -3.36
N ARG A 12 8.39 1.19 -3.16
CA ARG A 12 9.75 0.98 -2.63
C ARG A 12 9.74 0.39 -1.21
N ILE A 13 8.85 0.87 -0.34
CA ILE A 13 8.65 0.33 1.01
C ILE A 13 8.30 -1.16 0.93
N LEU A 14 7.30 -1.51 0.12
CA LEU A 14 6.84 -2.89 -0.03
C LEU A 14 7.89 -3.79 -0.70
N GLN A 15 8.65 -3.27 -1.67
CA GLN A 15 9.72 -3.99 -2.35
C GLN A 15 10.92 -4.30 -1.45
N LYS A 16 11.20 -3.46 -0.45
CA LYS A 16 12.36 -3.62 0.44
C LYS A 16 12.30 -4.91 1.25
N GLU A 17 11.10 -5.31 1.69
CA GLU A 17 10.84 -6.56 2.39
C GLU A 17 9.63 -7.26 1.72
N PRO A 18 9.82 -7.93 0.57
CA PRO A 18 8.71 -8.38 -0.26
C PRO A 18 7.87 -9.47 0.39
N ASP A 19 8.37 -10.12 1.44
CA ASP A 19 7.67 -11.15 2.20
C ASP A 19 6.88 -10.60 3.40
N ARG A 20 7.16 -9.36 3.80
CA ARG A 20 6.50 -8.66 4.91
C ARG A 20 5.20 -8.02 4.44
N MET A 21 4.21 -8.05 5.32
CA MET A 21 2.96 -7.32 5.19
C MET A 21 3.03 -6.05 6.05
N TYR A 22 2.52 -4.95 5.51
CA TYR A 22 2.46 -3.67 6.22
C TYR A 22 1.01 -3.25 6.37
N SER A 23 0.62 -2.84 7.58
CA SER A 23 -0.64 -2.14 7.77
C SER A 23 -0.55 -0.74 7.16
N ARG A 24 -1.71 -0.12 6.97
CA ARG A 24 -1.84 1.30 6.65
C ARG A 24 -0.99 2.20 7.56
N GLU A 25 -1.12 2.02 8.88
CA GLU A 25 -0.42 2.84 9.87
C GLU A 25 1.10 2.66 9.77
N GLU A 26 1.59 1.44 9.49
CA GLU A 26 3.01 1.21 9.26
C GLU A 26 3.52 1.94 8.01
N ILE A 27 2.75 1.94 6.91
CA ILE A 27 3.13 2.67 5.68
C ILE A 27 3.21 4.17 5.94
N LEU A 28 2.21 4.75 6.64
CA LEU A 28 2.22 6.17 7.01
C LEU A 28 3.43 6.53 7.88
N ASN A 29 3.71 5.72 8.90
CA ASN A 29 4.87 5.90 9.76
C ASN A 29 6.20 5.85 8.99
N LEU A 30 6.33 4.96 8.00
CA LEU A 30 7.52 4.83 7.16
C LEU A 30 7.68 5.98 6.16
N LEU A 31 6.59 6.56 5.69
CA LEU A 31 6.59 7.77 4.87
C LEU A 31 6.92 9.04 5.69
N GLY A 32 6.93 8.94 7.02
CA GLY A 32 7.14 10.08 7.93
C GLY A 32 5.91 10.98 8.04
N GLU A 33 4.77 10.53 7.53
CA GLU A 33 3.51 11.27 7.54
C GLU A 33 2.80 11.04 8.87
N LYS A 34 2.66 12.10 9.66
CA LYS A 34 1.97 12.06 10.96
C LYS A 34 0.47 12.32 10.75
N GLY A 35 -0.28 11.29 10.39
CA GLY A 35 -1.74 11.33 10.37
C GLY A 35 -2.36 10.79 9.09
N ASP A 36 -3.68 10.97 8.96
CA ASP A 36 -4.45 10.60 7.79
C ASP A 36 -4.17 11.58 6.63
N ASP A 37 -3.17 11.27 5.80
CA ASP A 37 -2.99 11.95 4.51
C ASP A 37 -4.04 11.40 3.52
N PRO A 38 -5.02 12.20 3.08
CA PRO A 38 -6.12 11.73 2.24
C PRO A 38 -5.65 11.25 0.85
N GLU A 39 -4.51 11.71 0.37
CA GLU A 39 -3.94 11.25 -0.89
C GLU A 39 -3.31 9.86 -0.74
N ILE A 40 -2.67 9.58 0.40
CA ILE A 40 -2.19 8.24 0.75
C ILE A 40 -3.37 7.29 0.93
N GLU A 41 -4.45 7.73 1.60
CA GLU A 41 -5.67 6.93 1.75
C GLU A 41 -6.28 6.54 0.41
N SER A 42 -6.43 7.52 -0.50
CA SER A 42 -6.93 7.25 -1.85
C SER A 42 -6.05 6.22 -2.55
N LEU A 43 -4.73 6.37 -2.49
CA LEU A 43 -3.79 5.45 -3.13
C LEU A 43 -3.87 4.03 -2.57
N LEU A 44 -3.93 3.89 -1.24
CA LEU A 44 -4.04 2.58 -0.59
C LEU A 44 -5.38 1.90 -0.91
N ALA A 45 -6.48 2.66 -0.99
CA ALA A 45 -7.77 2.14 -1.43
C ALA A 45 -7.75 1.71 -2.91
N GLU A 46 -7.10 2.50 -3.78
CA GLU A 46 -6.90 2.13 -5.20
C GLU A 46 -6.07 0.84 -5.34
N LEU A 47 -5.04 0.65 -4.51
CA LEU A 47 -4.24 -0.57 -4.46
C LEU A 47 -5.04 -1.78 -3.95
N GLU A 48 -5.90 -1.58 -2.95
CA GLU A 48 -6.78 -2.63 -2.45
C GLU A 48 -7.75 -3.12 -3.53
N VAL A 49 -8.45 -2.19 -4.19
CA VAL A 49 -9.37 -2.52 -5.28
C VAL A 49 -8.62 -3.21 -6.41
N SER A 50 -7.51 -2.65 -6.87
CA SER A 50 -6.74 -3.22 -7.98
C SER A 50 -6.17 -4.60 -7.67
N SER A 51 -5.80 -4.89 -6.41
CA SER A 51 -5.38 -6.24 -6.00
C SER A 51 -6.52 -7.27 -6.01
N SER A 52 -7.78 -6.84 -5.93
CA SER A 52 -8.94 -7.76 -5.91
C SER A 52 -9.43 -8.15 -7.31
N LEU A 53 -9.06 -7.38 -8.33
CA LEU A 53 -9.47 -7.60 -9.71
C LEU A 53 -8.62 -8.73 -10.33
N LYS A 54 -9.25 -9.84 -10.72
CA LYS A 54 -8.59 -11.05 -11.26
C LYS A 54 -7.73 -10.80 -12.52
N GLU A 55 -8.02 -9.73 -13.27
CA GLU A 55 -7.29 -9.35 -14.49
C GLU A 55 -6.12 -8.39 -14.21
N SER A 56 -6.03 -7.88 -12.99
CA SER A 56 -5.03 -6.91 -12.58
C SER A 56 -3.75 -7.64 -12.16
N ARG A 57 -2.69 -7.52 -12.96
CA ARG A 57 -1.32 -7.84 -12.55
C ARG A 57 -0.81 -6.74 -11.61
N SER A 58 -1.51 -6.50 -10.52
CA SER A 58 -1.07 -5.51 -9.54
C SER A 58 0.21 -5.99 -8.89
N ASP A 59 1.20 -5.10 -8.87
CA ASP A 59 2.49 -5.31 -8.21
C ASP A 59 2.35 -5.34 -6.67
N VAL A 60 1.17 -5.02 -6.16
CA VAL A 60 0.83 -5.00 -4.74
C VAL A 60 -0.32 -5.96 -4.51
N TYR A 61 -0.13 -6.82 -3.51
CA TYR A 61 -1.16 -7.68 -2.95
C TYR A 61 -1.75 -7.02 -1.70
N ALA A 62 -3.08 -6.93 -1.64
CA ALA A 62 -3.82 -6.44 -0.49
C ALA A 62 -4.70 -7.55 0.11
N THR A 63 -4.79 -7.60 1.43
CA THR A 63 -5.63 -8.56 2.14
C THR A 63 -6.18 -8.00 3.44
N CYS A 64 -7.45 -8.25 3.74
CA CYS A 64 -8.07 -7.89 5.02
C CYS A 64 -7.97 -9.06 6.00
N ARG A 65 -7.39 -8.81 7.18
CA ARG A 65 -7.29 -9.78 8.29
C ARG A 65 -7.69 -9.11 9.60
N GLY A 66 -8.68 -9.67 10.29
CA GLY A 66 -9.11 -9.15 11.60
C GLY A 66 -9.64 -7.71 11.56
N GLY A 67 -10.14 -7.23 10.41
CA GLY A 67 -10.61 -5.85 10.23
C GLY A 67 -9.52 -4.86 9.82
N THR A 68 -8.28 -5.31 9.63
CA THR A 68 -7.16 -4.48 9.15
C THR A 68 -6.74 -4.91 7.75
N VAL A 69 -6.57 -3.94 6.85
CA VAL A 69 -6.02 -4.17 5.52
C VAL A 69 -4.50 -4.13 5.57
N TYR A 70 -3.88 -5.13 4.95
CA TYR A 70 -2.44 -5.30 4.84
C TYR A 70 -2.01 -5.29 3.39
N TYR A 71 -0.87 -4.66 3.12
CA TYR A 71 -0.28 -4.53 1.80
C TYR A 71 1.07 -5.26 1.75
N LYS A 72 1.34 -5.96 0.65
CA LYS A 72 2.55 -6.73 0.41
C LYS A 72 2.98 -6.60 -1.05
N TRP A 73 4.27 -6.70 -1.34
CA TRP A 73 4.73 -6.82 -2.73
C TRP A 73 4.27 -8.13 -3.37
N ASN A 74 3.68 -8.04 -4.56
CA ASN A 74 3.26 -9.19 -5.35
C ASN A 74 4.38 -9.53 -6.35
N ARG A 75 5.00 -10.71 -6.20
CA ARG A 75 6.09 -11.18 -7.08
C ARG A 75 5.55 -11.78 -8.37
#